data_AF-A0A833RW47-F1
#
_entry.id   AF-A0A833RW47-F1
#
_cell.length_a   1.000
_cell.length_b   1.000
_cell.length_c   1.000
_cell.angle_alpha   90.00
_cell.angle_beta   90.00
_cell.angle_gamma   90.00
#
_symmetry.space_group_name_H-M   'P 1'
#
loop_
_entity.id
_entity.type
_entity.pdbx_description
1 polymer ?
#
loop_
_entity_poly.entity_id
_entity_poly.type
_entity_poly.pdbx_seq_one_letter_code
_entity_poly.pdbx_strand_id
1 'polypeptide(L)'
;MCPSCDIHIDEDHRPETNSFRKYISYFLQDIPDPTCAKSGRAAYLDALNYYTDEHELTDVKDSYFMGYHTPLKKLSDWYESLKSARIIADNITTMINNKSLTDEKITVFPYSIFYVYYEQYLTIWKETLFSLGLSLCVIFLVTLILTGLSLFSAIIVALTVWMIIVNIGGLMYWWNIELNAVSLVNLVVVW
;
A
#
# COMPACT_ATOMS: atom_id res chain seq x y z
N MET A 1 34.37 16.11 32.46
CA MET A 1 33.88 16.81 31.25
C MET A 1 34.20 15.94 30.06
N CYS A 2 33.21 15.58 29.25
CA CYS A 2 33.45 14.85 28.01
C CYS A 2 34.05 15.81 26.98
N PRO A 3 35.08 15.39 26.22
CA PRO A 3 35.58 16.18 25.10
C PRO A 3 34.52 16.24 23.99
N SER A 4 34.59 17.28 23.15
CA SER A 4 33.77 17.37 21.94
C SER A 4 34.01 16.17 21.03
N CYS A 5 32.96 15.70 20.35
CA CYS A 5 33.07 14.62 19.39
C CYS A 5 33.89 15.09 18.17
N ASP A 6 34.86 14.27 17.75
CA ASP A 6 35.69 14.52 16.58
C ASP A 6 34.95 14.04 15.32
N ILE A 7 34.12 14.91 14.77
CA ILE A 7 33.29 14.62 13.59
C ILE A 7 33.97 15.28 12.38
N HIS A 8 34.49 14.48 11.46
CA HIS A 8 34.95 14.98 10.17
C HIS A 8 33.76 15.27 9.26
N ILE A 9 33.74 16.49 8.71
CA ILE A 9 32.63 17.05 7.95
C ILE A 9 33.15 17.47 6.57
N ASP A 10 32.38 17.14 5.53
CA ASP A 10 32.63 17.50 4.13
C ASP A 10 32.19 18.95 3.81
N GLU A 11 32.48 19.45 2.59
CA GLU A 11 32.15 20.81 2.13
C GLU A 11 30.65 21.16 2.26
N ASP A 12 29.79 20.15 2.10
CA ASP A 12 28.32 20.26 2.24
C ASP A 12 27.81 20.20 3.69
N HIS A 13 28.70 20.32 4.68
CA HIS A 13 28.37 20.22 6.10
C HIS A 13 27.77 18.85 6.49
N ARG A 14 28.19 17.78 5.82
CA ARG A 14 27.76 16.39 6.07
C ARG A 14 28.90 15.58 6.68
N PRO A 15 28.61 14.68 7.65
CA PRO A 15 29.63 13.81 8.21
C PRO A 15 30.15 12.83 7.15
N GLU A 16 31.46 12.58 7.17
CA GLU A 16 32.07 11.52 6.36
C GLU A 16 31.56 10.13 6.76
N THR A 17 31.73 9.13 5.89
CA THR A 17 31.21 7.76 6.08
C THR A 17 31.58 7.15 7.43
N ASN A 18 32.84 7.24 7.85
CA ASN A 18 33.30 6.65 9.12
C ASN A 18 32.73 7.41 10.33
N SER A 19 32.72 8.74 10.27
CA SER A 19 32.13 9.59 11.30
C SER A 19 30.63 9.33 11.45
N PHE A 20 29.90 9.18 10.34
CA PHE A 20 28.48 8.88 10.33
C PHE A 20 28.19 7.52 11.00
N ARG A 21 28.87 6.45 10.57
CA ARG A 21 28.68 5.09 11.13
C ARG A 21 29.02 5.02 12.62
N LYS A 22 29.94 5.85 13.11
CA LYS A 22 30.31 5.89 14.53
C LYS A 22 29.31 6.66 15.39
N TYR A 23 28.87 7.84 14.93
CA TYR A 23 28.08 8.76 15.75
C TYR A 23 26.56 8.62 15.59
N ILE A 24 26.07 7.90 14.58
CA ILE A 24 24.63 7.72 14.37
C ILE A 24 23.93 7.03 15.56
N SER A 25 24.55 6.01 16.15
CA SER A 25 24.00 5.32 17.32
C SER A 25 23.96 6.23 18.56
N TYR A 26 24.94 7.13 18.71
CA TYR A 26 24.98 8.08 19.82
C TYR A 26 23.86 9.11 19.69
N PHE A 27 23.62 9.60 18.47
CA PHE A 27 22.50 10.48 18.17
C PHE A 27 21.13 9.84 18.50
N LEU A 28 20.96 8.54 18.20
CA LEU A 28 19.72 7.82 18.48
C LEU A 28 19.50 7.53 19.97
N GLN A 29 20.55 7.52 20.78
CA GLN A 29 20.46 7.25 22.23
C GLN A 29 20.42 8.53 23.08
N ASP A 30 20.77 9.67 22.49
CA ASP A 30 20.80 10.96 23.17
C ASP A 30 19.38 11.45 23.52
N ILE A 31 19.22 12.01 24.72
CA ILE A 31 17.93 12.46 25.25
C ILE A 31 17.84 13.97 25.06
N PRO A 32 16.73 14.51 24.50
CA PRO A 32 16.63 15.95 24.29
C PRO A 32 16.72 16.72 25.61
N ASP A 33 17.59 17.73 25.62
CA ASP A 33 17.82 18.62 26.75
C ASP A 33 17.80 20.09 26.30
N PRO A 34 17.84 21.07 27.23
CA PRO A 34 17.82 22.49 26.87
C PRO A 34 19.02 22.95 26.02
N THR A 35 20.12 22.19 26.00
CA THR A 35 21.33 22.51 25.22
C THR A 35 21.28 21.90 23.81
N CYS A 36 20.64 20.74 23.68
CA CYS A 36 20.47 19.95 22.47
C CYS A 36 19.00 19.51 22.34
N ALA A 37 18.15 20.42 21.89
CA ALA A 37 16.73 20.14 21.69
C ALA A 37 16.47 19.14 20.54
N LYS A 38 17.39 19.07 19.57
CA LYS A 38 17.28 18.23 18.36
C LYS A 38 17.99 16.88 18.54
N SER A 39 17.61 16.16 19.58
CA SER A 39 18.18 14.85 19.88
C SER A 39 17.36 13.71 19.26
N GLY A 40 18.01 12.59 18.93
CA GLY A 40 17.45 11.56 18.08
C GLY A 40 16.51 10.57 18.77
N ARG A 41 16.66 10.36 20.09
CA ARG A 41 15.96 9.28 20.79
C ARG A 41 14.45 9.42 20.84
N ALA A 42 13.93 10.64 20.96
CA ALA A 42 12.51 10.85 21.16
C ALA A 42 11.67 10.58 19.90
N ALA A 43 12.22 10.81 18.70
CA ALA A 43 11.48 10.75 17.45
C ALA A 43 12.00 9.69 16.47
N TYR A 44 13.28 9.36 16.51
CA TYR A 44 13.94 8.55 15.48
C TYR A 44 14.47 7.21 15.98
N LEU A 45 14.42 6.94 17.30
CA LEU A 45 14.88 5.66 17.87
C LEU A 45 14.22 4.46 17.19
N ASP A 46 12.89 4.49 17.07
CA ASP A 46 12.11 3.42 16.43
C ASP A 46 12.07 3.56 14.89
N ALA A 47 12.53 4.70 14.35
CA ALA A 47 12.48 5.01 12.93
C ALA A 47 13.62 4.41 12.11
N LEU A 48 14.68 3.97 12.77
CA LEU A 48 15.90 3.45 12.16
C LEU A 48 16.23 2.09 12.74
N ASN A 49 16.19 1.07 11.90
CA ASN A 49 16.69 -0.26 12.21
C ASN A 49 18.16 -0.33 11.78
N TYR A 50 19.06 -0.60 12.72
CA TYR A 50 20.49 -0.65 12.47
C TYR A 50 21.12 -1.89 13.11
N TYR A 51 22.28 -2.29 12.59
CA TYR A 51 23.10 -3.34 13.18
C TYR A 51 24.52 -2.82 13.40
N THR A 52 25.24 -3.47 14.31
CA THR A 52 26.63 -3.13 14.62
C THR A 52 27.55 -4.17 14.01
N ASP A 53 28.50 -3.70 13.21
CA ASP A 53 29.53 -4.49 12.55
C ASP A 53 30.61 -4.96 13.56
N GLU A 54 31.48 -5.89 13.15
CA GLU A 54 32.57 -6.44 13.97
C GLU A 54 33.54 -5.36 14.48
N HIS A 55 33.57 -4.20 13.80
CA HIS A 55 34.41 -3.05 14.13
C HIS A 55 33.70 -2.01 15.02
N GLU A 56 32.58 -2.38 15.66
CA GLU A 56 31.73 -1.50 16.47
C GLU A 56 31.13 -0.30 15.71
N LEU A 57 31.07 -0.39 14.38
CA LEU A 57 30.47 0.62 13.51
C LEU A 57 29.01 0.28 13.23
N THR A 58 28.17 1.31 13.13
CA THR A 58 26.73 1.14 12.94
C THR A 58 26.32 1.31 11.49
N ASP A 59 25.62 0.32 10.94
CA ASP A 59 25.03 0.37 9.60
C ASP A 59 23.51 0.34 9.65
N VAL A 60 22.91 1.21 8.84
CA VAL A 60 21.46 1.34 8.73
C VAL A 60 20.92 0.30 7.76
N LYS A 61 19.91 -0.46 8.20
CA LYS A 61 19.22 -1.45 7.40
C LYS A 61 17.92 -0.90 6.82
N ASP A 62 16.96 -0.62 7.69
CA ASP A 62 15.63 -0.16 7.33
C ASP A 62 15.35 1.20 7.98
N SER A 63 14.57 2.03 7.31
CA SER A 63 14.16 3.33 7.85
C SER A 63 12.74 3.68 7.41
N TYR A 64 12.04 4.48 8.21
CA TYR A 64 10.78 5.08 7.78
C TYR A 64 10.81 6.60 7.92
N PHE A 65 10.03 7.26 7.06
CA PHE A 65 9.76 8.69 7.13
C PHE A 65 8.29 8.90 7.43
N MET A 66 8.00 9.45 8.61
CA MET A 66 6.63 9.66 9.05
C MET A 66 6.06 10.93 8.41
N GLY A 67 4.89 10.81 7.81
CA GLY A 67 4.07 11.92 7.32
C GLY A 67 2.60 11.71 7.67
N TYR A 68 1.79 12.74 7.48
CA TYR A 68 0.35 12.68 7.76
C TYR A 68 -0.45 12.86 6.47
N HIS A 69 -1.53 12.09 6.36
CA HIS A 69 -2.55 12.32 5.34
C HIS A 69 -3.35 13.58 5.67
N THR A 70 -3.96 14.16 4.64
CA THR A 70 -5.01 15.17 4.83
C THR A 70 -6.25 14.55 5.49
N PRO A 71 -7.18 15.35 6.03
CA PRO A 71 -8.40 14.82 6.61
C PRO A 71 -9.24 14.05 5.57
N LEU A 72 -9.35 12.73 5.74
CA LEU A 72 -10.12 11.82 4.87
C LEU A 72 -11.52 11.60 5.47
N LYS A 73 -12.57 11.76 4.66
CA LYS A 73 -13.96 11.61 5.15
C LYS A 73 -14.78 10.62 4.35
N LYS A 74 -14.66 10.64 3.02
CA LYS A 74 -15.43 9.76 2.13
C LYS A 74 -14.67 8.48 1.84
N LEU A 75 -15.39 7.41 1.47
CA LEU A 75 -14.80 6.15 1.01
C LEU A 75 -13.80 6.39 -0.14
N SER A 76 -14.15 7.30 -1.07
CA SER A 76 -13.27 7.74 -2.16
C SER A 76 -11.91 8.23 -1.69
N ASP A 77 -11.90 9.07 -0.66
CA ASP A 77 -10.70 9.71 -0.17
C ASP A 77 -9.72 8.67 0.41
N TRP A 78 -10.25 7.61 1.03
CA TRP A 78 -9.44 6.55 1.63
C TRP A 78 -8.69 5.70 0.59
N TYR A 79 -9.37 5.19 -0.44
CA TYR A 79 -8.67 4.39 -1.46
C TYR A 79 -7.85 5.28 -2.42
N GLU A 80 -8.26 6.53 -2.64
CA GLU A 80 -7.51 7.47 -3.48
C GLU A 80 -6.20 7.93 -2.82
N SER A 81 -6.23 8.21 -1.51
CA SER A 81 -5.01 8.52 -0.74
C SER A 81 -4.04 7.34 -0.66
N LEU A 82 -4.55 6.11 -0.56
CA LEU A 82 -3.74 4.89 -0.68
C LEU A 82 -3.09 4.80 -2.07
N LYS A 83 -3.87 5.02 -3.13
CA LYS A 83 -3.38 4.97 -4.52
C LYS A 83 -2.31 6.02 -4.77
N SER A 84 -2.52 7.26 -4.34
CA SER A 84 -1.56 8.36 -4.52
C SER A 84 -0.27 8.12 -3.74
N ALA A 85 -0.36 7.60 -2.51
CA ALA A 85 0.81 7.24 -1.73
C ALA A 85 1.66 6.16 -2.40
N ARG A 86 1.04 5.14 -3.02
CA ARG A 86 1.75 4.11 -3.79
C ARG A 86 2.48 4.71 -5.01
N ILE A 87 1.81 5.58 -5.75
CA ILE A 87 2.43 6.28 -6.90
C ILE A 87 3.65 7.08 -6.47
N ILE A 88 3.57 7.81 -5.35
CA ILE A 88 4.70 8.57 -4.82
C ILE A 88 5.84 7.62 -4.41
N ALA A 89 5.52 6.53 -3.72
CA ALA A 89 6.52 5.54 -3.30
C ALA A 89 7.20 4.86 -4.49
N ASP A 90 6.47 4.54 -5.56
CA ASP A 90 7.02 3.99 -6.80
C ASP A 90 7.92 5.00 -7.52
N ASN A 91 7.53 6.28 -7.55
CA ASN A 91 8.36 7.35 -8.11
C ASN A 91 9.66 7.54 -7.30
N ILE A 92 9.60 7.48 -5.97
CA ILE A 92 10.80 7.56 -5.12
C ILE A 92 11.69 6.33 -5.35
N THR A 93 11.09 5.14 -5.37
CA THR A 93 11.78 3.87 -5.63
C THR A 93 12.52 3.90 -6.96
N THR A 94 11.88 4.36 -8.03
CA THR A 94 12.51 4.49 -9.34
C THR A 94 13.62 5.54 -9.35
N MET A 95 13.42 6.70 -8.69
CA MET A 95 14.47 7.72 -8.58
C MET A 95 15.71 7.24 -7.83
N ILE A 96 15.54 6.49 -6.74
CA ILE A 96 16.66 5.94 -5.95
C ILE A 96 17.42 4.91 -6.77
N ASN A 97 16.71 3.94 -7.36
CA ASN A 97 17.35 2.87 -8.14
C ASN A 97 18.03 3.40 -9.41
N ASN A 98 17.52 4.48 -10.01
CA ASN A 98 18.15 5.11 -11.18
C ASN A 98 19.48 5.80 -10.86
N LYS A 99 19.70 6.21 -9.60
CA LYS A 99 20.98 6.79 -9.17
C LYS A 99 22.06 5.73 -8.92
N SER A 100 21.72 4.44 -8.97
CA SER A 100 22.66 3.32 -8.79
C SER A 100 23.60 3.49 -7.59
N LEU A 101 23.05 3.92 -6.46
CA LEU A 101 23.82 4.16 -5.22
C LEU A 101 24.23 2.87 -4.51
N THR A 102 23.59 1.76 -4.85
CA THR A 102 23.78 0.44 -4.22
C THR A 102 23.64 -0.64 -5.29
N ASP A 103 24.33 -1.76 -5.10
CA ASP A 103 24.22 -2.92 -6.00
C ASP A 103 22.84 -3.60 -5.92
N GLU A 104 22.15 -3.44 -4.78
CA GLU A 104 20.82 -3.98 -4.53
C GLU A 104 19.71 -2.98 -4.84
N LYS A 105 18.59 -3.52 -5.33
CA LYS A 105 17.40 -2.70 -5.61
C LYS A 105 16.69 -2.37 -4.31
N ILE A 106 16.53 -1.08 -4.04
CA ILE A 106 15.81 -0.56 -2.88
C ILE A 106 14.34 -0.41 -3.24
N THR A 107 13.43 -0.84 -2.38
CA THR A 107 11.98 -0.64 -2.53
C THR A 107 11.43 0.24 -1.42
N VAL A 108 10.72 1.30 -1.80
CA VAL A 108 10.01 2.17 -0.86
C VAL A 108 8.52 1.85 -0.95
N PHE A 109 7.86 1.65 0.18
CA PHE A 109 6.41 1.41 0.24
C PHE A 109 5.77 2.25 1.34
N PRO A 110 4.54 2.76 1.11
CA PRO A 110 3.85 3.56 2.11
C PRO A 110 3.06 2.64 3.05
N TYR A 111 3.06 2.96 4.34
CA TYR A 111 2.30 2.24 5.35
C TYR A 111 1.35 3.18 6.12
N SER A 112 0.11 2.72 6.30
CA SER A 112 -0.86 3.31 7.22
C SER A 112 -1.85 2.24 7.67
N ILE A 113 -2.38 2.38 8.89
CA ILE A 113 -3.25 1.37 9.50
C ILE A 113 -4.50 1.06 8.66
N PHE A 114 -5.03 2.06 7.95
CA PHE A 114 -6.25 1.90 7.15
C PHE A 114 -6.01 1.25 5.78
N TYR A 115 -4.77 1.17 5.32
CA TYR A 115 -4.46 0.66 3.97
C TYR A 115 -4.95 -0.77 3.77
N VAL A 116 -4.81 -1.63 4.78
CA VAL A 116 -5.26 -3.03 4.73
C VAL A 116 -6.76 -3.15 4.50
N TYR A 117 -7.56 -2.24 5.08
CA TYR A 117 -9.03 -2.29 4.95
C TYR A 117 -9.51 -1.73 3.60
N TYR A 118 -8.86 -0.68 3.09
CA TYR A 118 -9.31 0.01 1.88
C TYR A 118 -8.68 -0.49 0.58
N GLU A 119 -7.66 -1.34 0.65
CA GLU A 119 -7.00 -1.90 -0.52
C GLU A 119 -7.96 -2.70 -1.43
N GLN A 120 -8.92 -3.42 -0.84
CA GLN A 120 -9.91 -4.20 -1.59
C GLN A 120 -10.73 -3.35 -2.58
N TYR A 121 -10.94 -2.06 -2.28
CA TYR A 121 -11.72 -1.16 -3.15
C TYR A 121 -10.93 -0.74 -4.40
N LEU A 122 -9.61 -0.91 -4.43
CA LEU A 122 -8.81 -0.65 -5.63
C LEU A 122 -9.06 -1.68 -6.73
N THR A 123 -9.40 -2.92 -6.35
CA THR A 123 -9.60 -4.04 -7.29
C THR A 123 -11.04 -4.54 -7.36
N ILE A 124 -11.95 -3.98 -6.56
CA ILE A 124 -13.34 -4.46 -6.44
C ILE A 124 -14.08 -4.58 -7.77
N TRP A 125 -13.87 -3.64 -8.70
CA TRP A 125 -14.50 -3.70 -10.02
C TRP A 125 -14.04 -4.89 -10.86
N LYS A 126 -12.73 -5.18 -10.81
CA LYS A 126 -12.14 -6.30 -11.54
C LYS A 126 -12.63 -7.62 -10.96
N GLU A 127 -12.63 -7.75 -9.64
CA GLU A 127 -13.11 -8.95 -8.94
C GLU A 127 -14.61 -9.18 -9.18
N THR A 128 -15.40 -8.11 -9.16
CA THR A 128 -16.85 -8.17 -9.44
C THR A 128 -17.11 -8.67 -10.86
N LEU A 129 -16.46 -8.07 -11.87
CA LEU A 129 -16.65 -8.47 -13.26
C LEU A 129 -16.19 -9.91 -13.51
N PHE A 130 -15.06 -10.31 -12.91
CA PHE A 130 -14.55 -11.67 -13.03
C PHE A 130 -15.49 -12.69 -12.40
N SER A 131 -15.95 -12.42 -11.17
CA SER A 131 -16.87 -13.32 -10.45
C SER A 131 -18.21 -13.47 -11.17
N LEU A 132 -18.81 -12.37 -11.62
CA LEU A 132 -20.08 -12.39 -12.36
C LEU A 132 -19.93 -13.02 -13.74
N GLY A 133 -18.82 -12.76 -14.43
CA GLY A 133 -18.54 -13.38 -15.73
C GLY A 133 -18.35 -14.90 -15.62
N LEU A 134 -17.65 -15.35 -14.58
CA LEU A 134 -17.42 -16.77 -14.31
C LEU A 134 -18.72 -17.49 -13.94
N SER A 135 -19.58 -16.89 -13.10
CA SER A 135 -20.88 -17.49 -12.78
C SER A 135 -21.78 -17.61 -14.02
N LEU A 136 -21.82 -16.58 -14.85
CA LEU A 136 -22.61 -16.60 -16.09
C LEU A 136 -22.09 -17.62 -17.10
N CYS A 137 -20.76 -17.79 -17.18
CA CYS A 137 -20.14 -18.84 -17.99
C CYS A 137 -20.55 -20.25 -17.51
N VAL A 138 -20.54 -20.49 -16.20
CA VAL A 138 -20.96 -21.77 -15.61
C VAL A 138 -22.45 -22.05 -15.89
N ILE A 139 -23.32 -21.06 -15.71
CA ILE A 139 -24.76 -21.18 -16.02
C ILE A 139 -24.96 -21.54 -17.49
N PHE A 140 -24.26 -20.86 -18.39
CA PHE A 140 -24.32 -21.14 -19.82
C PHE A 140 -23.89 -22.59 -20.15
N LEU A 141 -22.78 -23.06 -19.59
CA LEU A 141 -22.29 -24.41 -19.83
C LEU A 141 -23.23 -25.49 -19.29
N VAL A 142 -23.75 -25.32 -18.07
CA VAL A 142 -24.67 -26.28 -17.46
C VAL A 142 -25.99 -26.34 -18.22
N THR A 143 -26.56 -25.18 -18.58
CA THR A 143 -27.81 -25.11 -19.35
C THR A 143 -27.66 -25.68 -20.77
N LEU A 144 -26.48 -25.49 -21.39
CA LEU A 144 -26.15 -26.08 -22.69
C LEU A 144 -26.14 -27.62 -22.62
N ILE A 145 -25.51 -28.19 -21.59
CA ILE A 145 -25.43 -29.65 -21.42
C ILE A 145 -26.81 -30.24 -21.12
N LEU A 146 -27.56 -29.64 -20.19
CA LEU A 146 -28.86 -30.16 -19.75
C LEU A 146 -29.94 -30.09 -20.84
N THR A 147 -29.92 -29.07 -21.70
CA THR A 147 -30.90 -28.90 -22.78
C THR A 147 -30.49 -29.65 -24.07
N GLY A 148 -29.50 -30.54 -24.00
CA GLY A 148 -29.08 -31.36 -25.14
C GLY A 148 -28.30 -30.59 -26.21
N LEU A 149 -27.35 -29.74 -25.80
CA LEU A 149 -26.49 -28.91 -26.66
C LEU A 149 -27.24 -27.86 -27.50
N SER A 150 -28.44 -27.45 -27.07
CA SER A 150 -29.17 -26.37 -27.74
C SER A 150 -28.59 -25.00 -27.37
N LEU A 151 -27.74 -24.44 -28.23
CA LEU A 151 -27.15 -23.11 -28.03
C LEU A 151 -28.20 -22.02 -27.87
N PHE A 152 -29.29 -22.08 -28.62
CA PHE A 152 -30.35 -21.06 -28.57
C PHE A 152 -30.99 -20.93 -27.18
N SER A 153 -31.34 -22.06 -26.54
CA SER A 153 -31.92 -22.06 -25.20
C SER A 153 -30.92 -21.56 -24.15
N ALA A 154 -29.67 -22.04 -24.21
CA ALA A 154 -28.62 -21.62 -23.28
C ALA A 154 -28.32 -20.12 -23.37
N ILE A 155 -28.28 -19.54 -24.59
CA ILE A 155 -28.09 -18.10 -24.79
C ILE A 155 -29.26 -17.29 -24.22
N ILE A 156 -30.50 -17.72 -24.45
CA ILE A 156 -31.68 -17.02 -23.90
C ILE A 156 -31.61 -16.99 -22.37
N VAL A 157 -31.31 -18.13 -21.73
CA VAL A 157 -31.18 -18.18 -20.26
C VAL A 157 -30.04 -17.28 -19.77
N ALA A 158 -28.87 -17.35 -20.40
CA ALA A 158 -27.74 -16.49 -20.04
C ALA A 158 -28.08 -14.99 -20.20
N LEU A 159 -28.80 -14.60 -21.26
CA LEU A 159 -29.29 -13.24 -21.47
C LEU A 159 -30.31 -12.81 -20.42
N THR A 160 -31.21 -13.72 -20.00
CA THR A 160 -32.13 -13.41 -18.90
C THR A 160 -31.40 -13.14 -17.61
N VAL A 161 -30.41 -13.97 -17.23
CA VAL A 161 -29.62 -13.74 -16.01
C VAL A 161 -28.85 -12.42 -16.11
N TRP A 162 -28.24 -12.15 -17.26
CA TRP A 162 -27.56 -10.86 -17.52
C TRP A 162 -28.50 -9.67 -17.32
N MET A 163 -29.72 -9.72 -17.85
CA MET A 163 -30.71 -8.65 -17.67
C MET A 163 -31.04 -8.42 -16.20
N ILE A 164 -31.18 -9.47 -15.39
CA ILE A 164 -31.49 -9.29 -13.97
C ILE A 164 -30.27 -8.70 -13.23
N ILE A 165 -29.03 -9.08 -13.55
CA ILE A 165 -27.81 -8.47 -12.99
C ILE A 165 -27.80 -6.95 -13.26
N VAL A 166 -28.09 -6.54 -14.50
CA VAL A 166 -28.16 -5.12 -14.87
C VAL A 166 -29.26 -4.40 -14.10
N ASN A 167 -30.43 -5.02 -13.95
CA ASN A 167 -31.55 -4.44 -13.19
C ASN A 167 -31.22 -4.26 -11.71
N ILE A 168 -30.60 -5.25 -11.06
CA ILE A 168 -30.16 -5.13 -9.66
C ILE A 168 -29.07 -4.07 -9.53
N GLY A 169 -28.11 -4.02 -10.44
CA GLY A 169 -27.08 -2.97 -10.46
C GLY A 169 -27.68 -1.57 -10.60
N GLY A 170 -28.69 -1.40 -11.46
CA GLY A 170 -29.44 -0.15 -11.60
C GLY A 170 -30.22 0.23 -10.34
N LEU A 171 -30.82 -0.76 -9.67
CA LEU A 171 -31.52 -0.55 -8.41
C LEU A 171 -30.57 -0.16 -7.27
N MET A 172 -29.39 -0.78 -7.19
CA MET A 172 -28.34 -0.41 -6.23
C MET A 172 -27.92 1.04 -6.40
N TYR A 173 -27.75 1.49 -7.65
CA TYR A 173 -27.45 2.89 -7.95
C TYR A 173 -28.58 3.81 -7.50
N TRP A 174 -29.84 3.47 -7.81
CA TRP A 174 -30.98 4.32 -7.45
C TRP A 174 -31.19 4.43 -5.93
N TRP A 175 -30.93 3.35 -5.19
CA TRP A 175 -31.01 3.33 -3.72
C TRP A 175 -29.74 3.81 -3.00
N ASN A 176 -28.71 4.29 -3.73
CA ASN A 176 -27.42 4.73 -3.16
C ASN A 176 -26.75 3.65 -2.29
N ILE A 177 -26.82 2.38 -2.72
CA ILE A 177 -26.13 1.27 -2.04
C ILE A 177 -24.71 1.18 -2.60
N GLU A 178 -23.72 1.38 -1.74
CA GLU A 178 -22.31 1.26 -2.12
C GLU A 178 -21.92 -0.18 -2.43
N LEU A 179 -21.06 -0.35 -3.44
CA LEU A 179 -20.47 -1.64 -3.78
C LEU A 179 -19.31 -1.95 -2.81
N ASN A 180 -19.51 -2.92 -1.94
CA ASN A 180 -18.52 -3.49 -1.03
C ASN A 180 -18.45 -5.02 -1.19
N ALA A 181 -17.48 -5.69 -0.57
CA ALA A 181 -17.37 -7.14 -0.53
C ALA A 181 -18.67 -7.83 -0.09
N VAL A 182 -19.39 -7.27 0.88
CA VAL A 182 -20.68 -7.82 1.36
C VAL A 182 -21.77 -7.71 0.29
N SER A 183 -21.91 -6.57 -0.37
CA SER A 183 -22.91 -6.40 -1.43
C SER A 183 -22.54 -7.23 -2.67
N LEU A 184 -21.25 -7.42 -2.94
CA LEU A 184 -20.79 -8.32 -3.99
C LEU A 184 -21.20 -9.76 -3.71
N VAL A 185 -21.03 -10.24 -2.47
CA VAL A 185 -21.49 -11.58 -2.08
C VAL A 185 -23.00 -11.71 -2.24
N ASN A 186 -23.78 -10.72 -1.79
CA ASN A 186 -25.23 -10.74 -1.98
C ASN A 186 -25.60 -10.75 -3.47
N LEU A 187 -24.87 -10.00 -4.30
CA LEU A 187 -25.09 -10.02 -5.73
C LEU A 187 -24.78 -11.40 -6.31
N VAL A 188 -23.78 -12.13 -5.82
CA VAL A 188 -23.49 -13.50 -6.30
C VAL A 188 -24.55 -14.50 -5.81
N VAL A 189 -25.03 -14.38 -4.57
CA VAL A 189 -25.97 -15.33 -3.94
C VAL A 189 -27.40 -15.20 -4.49
N VAL A 190 -27.79 -14.03 -5.01
CA VAL A 190 -29.15 -13.80 -5.54
C VAL A 190 -29.45 -14.60 -6.83
N TRP A 191 -28.48 -15.33 -7.37
CA TRP A 191 -28.63 -16.17 -8.57
C TRP A 191 -28.43 -17.66 -8.29
#